data_AF-A0A2M7EIG2-F1
#
_entry.id   AF-A0A2M7EIG2-F1
#
_cell.length_a   1.000
_cell.length_b   1.000
_cell.length_c   1.000
_cell.angle_alpha   90.00
_cell.angle_beta   90.00
_cell.angle_gamma   90.00
#
_symmetry.space_group_name_H-M   'P 1'
#
loop_
_entity.id
_entity.type
_entity.pdbx_description
1 polymer ?
#
loop_
_entity_poly.entity_id
_entity_poly.type
_entity_poly.pdbx_seq_one_letter_code
_entity_poly.pdbx_strand_id
1 'polypeptide(L)'
;YAELNGLISENTRENLERMLNGEIGANKGKREAAVKAKEINIDEAHDLFDESSRDEARHAMMLKGLIGRFFPAKGGAASGGK
;
A
#
# COMPACT_ATOMS: atom_id res chain seq x y z
N TYR A 1 2.06 -18.36 14.99
CA TYR A 1 0.78 -17.72 15.33
C TYR A 1 0.18 -16.87 14.19
N ALA A 2 0.96 -16.24 13.30
CA ALA A 2 0.43 -15.69 12.03
C ALA A 2 0.75 -16.58 10.81
N GLU A 3 1.99 -17.07 10.70
CA GLU A 3 2.42 -18.05 9.67
C GLU A 3 1.67 -19.40 9.81
N LEU A 4 1.64 -19.98 11.02
CA LEU A 4 0.92 -21.24 11.29
C LEU A 4 -0.59 -21.20 10.98
N ASN A 5 -1.17 -19.99 10.91
CA ASN A 5 -2.58 -19.78 10.59
C ASN A 5 -2.80 -19.37 9.12
N GLY A 6 -1.75 -19.38 8.29
CA GLY A 6 -1.82 -19.02 6.85
C GLY A 6 -2.13 -17.55 6.56
N LEU A 7 -2.09 -16.69 7.58
CA LEU A 7 -2.42 -15.26 7.41
C LEU A 7 -1.30 -14.50 6.68
N ILE A 8 -0.06 -14.96 6.86
CA ILE A 8 1.15 -14.46 6.20
C ILE A 8 1.92 -15.64 5.57
N SER A 9 2.54 -15.39 4.42
CA SER A 9 3.43 -16.34 3.73
C SER A 9 4.79 -16.41 4.44
N GLU A 10 5.53 -17.49 4.26
CA GLU A 10 6.96 -17.56 4.67
C GLU A 10 7.84 -16.65 3.79
N ASN A 11 7.31 -16.19 2.65
CA ASN A 11 8.01 -15.31 1.74
C ASN A 11 7.76 -13.83 2.09
N THR A 12 8.81 -13.14 2.58
CA THR A 12 8.73 -11.71 2.92
C THR A 12 8.33 -10.82 1.74
N ARG A 13 8.82 -11.11 0.53
CA ARG A 13 8.47 -10.34 -0.67
C ARG A 13 6.97 -10.45 -0.96
N GLU A 14 6.43 -11.66 -0.92
CA GLU A 14 5.01 -11.91 -1.15
C GLU A 14 4.14 -11.17 -0.12
N ASN A 15 4.54 -11.18 1.15
CA ASN A 15 3.82 -10.44 2.19
C ASN A 15 3.82 -8.93 1.93
N LEU A 16 4.96 -8.35 1.53
CA LEU A 16 5.05 -6.93 1.19
C LEU A 16 4.22 -6.59 -0.06
N GLU A 17 4.21 -7.45 -1.07
CA GLU A 17 3.36 -7.30 -2.26
C GLU A 17 1.86 -7.38 -1.90
N ARG A 18 1.48 -8.28 -0.99
CA ARG A 18 0.11 -8.35 -0.44
C ARG A 18 -0.26 -7.09 0.32
N MET A 19 0.63 -6.56 1.16
CA MET A 19 0.42 -5.29 1.87
C MET A 19 0.26 -4.13 0.87
N LEU A 20 1.12 -4.04 -0.14
CA LEU A 20 1.05 -3.00 -1.17
C LEU A 20 -0.31 -3.01 -1.88
N ASN A 21 -0.79 -4.19 -2.27
CA ASN A 21 -2.10 -4.34 -2.90
C ASN A 21 -3.23 -3.95 -1.93
N GLY A 22 -3.08 -4.27 -0.64
CA GLY A 22 -3.99 -3.85 0.42
C GLY A 22 -4.09 -2.32 0.52
N GLU A 23 -2.95 -1.62 0.57
CA GLU A 23 -2.89 -0.16 0.64
C GLU A 23 -3.50 0.50 -0.62
N ILE A 24 -3.24 -0.04 -1.80
CA ILE A 24 -3.86 0.44 -3.06
C ILE A 24 -5.39 0.26 -3.02
N GLY A 25 -5.86 -0.88 -2.54
CA GLY A 25 -7.29 -1.15 -2.36
C GLY A 25 -7.94 -0.22 -1.34
N ALA A 26 -7.28 0.00 -0.20
CA ALA A 26 -7.73 0.91 0.85
C ALA A 26 -7.77 2.36 0.39
N ASN A 27 -6.74 2.83 -0.34
CA ASN A 27 -6.72 4.15 -0.97
C ASN A 27 -7.97 4.36 -1.85
N LYS A 28 -8.24 3.41 -2.75
CA LYS A 28 -9.41 3.47 -3.64
C LYS A 28 -10.71 3.51 -2.86
N GLY A 29 -10.89 2.58 -1.92
CA GLY A 29 -12.12 2.49 -1.12
C GLY A 29 -12.38 3.74 -0.27
N LYS A 30 -11.33 4.28 0.37
CA LYS A 30 -11.42 5.52 1.16
C LYS A 30 -11.72 6.73 0.26
N ARG A 31 -11.11 6.81 -0.92
CA ARG A 31 -11.40 7.90 -1.86
C ARG A 31 -12.86 7.85 -2.34
N GLU A 32 -13.38 6.67 -2.65
CA GLU A 32 -14.80 6.48 -2.99
C GLU A 32 -15.73 6.85 -1.82
N ALA A 33 -15.36 6.50 -0.58
CA ALA A 33 -16.11 6.88 0.61
C ALA A 33 -16.11 8.39 0.84
N ALA A 34 -14.97 9.07 0.62
CA ALA A 34 -14.87 10.52 0.71
C ALA A 34 -15.82 11.21 -0.28
N VAL A 35 -15.83 10.77 -1.54
CA VAL A 35 -16.73 11.30 -2.58
C VAL A 35 -18.19 11.12 -2.18
N LYS A 36 -18.59 9.92 -1.73
CA LYS A 36 -19.96 9.66 -1.26
C LYS A 36 -20.35 10.52 -0.07
N ALA A 37 -19.45 10.70 0.90
CA ALA A 37 -19.69 11.56 2.06
C ALA A 37 -19.94 13.01 1.64
N LYS A 38 -19.21 13.49 0.63
CA LYS A 38 -19.43 14.84 0.07
C LYS A 38 -20.77 14.96 -0.64
N GLU A 39 -21.18 13.96 -1.40
CA GLU A 39 -22.48 13.93 -2.10
C GLU A 39 -23.68 14.03 -1.13
N ILE A 40 -23.54 13.47 0.07
CA ILE A 40 -24.57 13.52 1.13
C ILE A 40 -24.35 14.64 2.16
N ASN A 41 -23.42 15.57 1.90
CA ASN A 41 -23.08 16.73 2.74
C ASN A 41 -22.66 16.37 4.19
N ILE A 42 -21.88 15.31 4.36
CA ILE A 42 -21.22 14.99 5.64
C ILE A 42 -19.73 15.33 5.51
N ASP A 43 -19.39 16.58 5.81
CA ASP A 43 -18.05 17.12 5.59
C ASP A 43 -17.00 16.48 6.50
N GLU A 44 -17.34 16.17 7.76
CA GLU A 44 -16.40 15.54 8.70
C GLU A 44 -15.98 14.15 8.22
N ALA A 45 -16.90 13.39 7.64
CA ALA A 45 -16.61 12.08 7.07
C ALA A 45 -15.81 12.21 5.77
N HIS A 46 -16.13 13.19 4.92
CA HIS A 46 -15.34 13.47 3.72
C HIS A 46 -13.89 13.76 4.09
N ASP A 47 -13.64 14.66 5.02
CA ASP A 47 -12.28 15.10 5.38
C ASP A 47 -11.47 13.95 5.98
N LEU A 48 -12.09 13.14 6.84
CA LEU A 48 -11.45 11.95 7.42
C LEU A 48 -11.08 10.92 6.35
N PHE A 49 -12.00 10.61 5.43
CA PHE A 49 -11.73 9.63 4.37
C PHE A 49 -10.75 10.17 3.32
N ASP A 50 -10.76 11.47 3.00
CA ASP A 50 -9.84 12.06 2.04
C ASP A 50 -8.41 12.06 2.58
N GLU A 51 -8.18 12.54 3.81
CA GLU A 51 -6.83 12.52 4.39
C GLU A 51 -6.34 11.07 4.56
N SER A 52 -7.19 10.18 5.06
CA SER A 52 -6.81 8.78 5.22
C SER A 52 -6.54 8.10 3.87
N SER A 53 -7.20 8.49 2.78
CA SER A 53 -6.85 7.99 1.44
C SER A 53 -5.42 8.42 1.03
N ARG A 54 -5.00 9.63 1.40
CA ARG A 54 -3.65 10.14 1.11
C ARG A 54 -2.59 9.42 1.94
N ASP A 55 -2.90 9.03 3.18
CA ASP A 55 -2.06 8.14 3.98
C ASP A 55 -1.80 6.81 3.27
N GLU A 56 -2.83 6.14 2.78
CA GLU A 56 -2.64 4.85 2.09
C GLU A 56 -1.83 4.99 0.80
N ALA A 57 -1.94 6.13 0.11
CA ALA A 57 -1.07 6.43 -1.03
C ALA A 57 0.41 6.55 -0.59
N ARG A 58 0.68 7.20 0.55
CA ARG A 58 2.03 7.30 1.13
C ARG A 58 2.55 5.92 1.54
N HIS A 59 1.72 5.09 2.18
CA HIS A 59 2.07 3.73 2.56
C HIS A 59 2.39 2.86 1.33
N ALA A 60 1.54 2.89 0.30
CA ALA A 60 1.77 2.17 -0.95
C ALA A 60 3.09 2.58 -1.61
N MET A 61 3.40 3.89 -1.65
CA MET A 61 4.66 4.38 -2.21
C MET A 61 5.88 3.92 -1.42
N MET A 62 5.79 3.93 -0.09
CA MET A 62 6.85 3.41 0.79
C MET A 62 7.07 1.91 0.59
N LEU A 63 6.00 1.10 0.54
CA LEU A 63 6.08 -0.35 0.28
C LEU A 63 6.67 -0.64 -1.10
N LYS A 64 6.25 0.09 -2.14
CA LYS A 64 6.82 -0.04 -3.49
C LYS A 64 8.32 0.25 -3.50
N GLY A 65 8.76 1.27 -2.76
CA GLY A 65 10.17 1.60 -2.59
C GLY A 65 10.95 0.49 -1.88
N LEU A 66 10.41 -0.07 -0.80
CA LEU A 66 11.02 -1.20 -0.07
C LEU A 66 11.16 -2.43 -0.97
N ILE A 67 10.10 -2.81 -1.69
CA ILE A 67 10.13 -3.95 -2.61
C ILE A 67 11.19 -3.73 -3.68
N GLY A 68 11.22 -2.54 -4.31
CA GLY A 68 12.20 -2.22 -5.34
C GLY A 68 13.65 -2.26 -4.84
N ARG A 69 13.89 -1.85 -3.58
CA ARG A 69 15.23 -1.82 -2.98
C ARG A 69 15.74 -3.20 -2.58
N PHE A 70 14.89 -4.04 -1.98
CA PHE A 70 15.32 -5.31 -1.38
C PHE A 70 15.03 -6.54 -2.25
N PHE A 71 14.10 -6.42 -3.21
CA PHE A 71 13.74 -7.50 -4.13
C PHE A 71 13.78 -7.06 -5.61
N PRO A 72 14.91 -6.48 -6.09
CA PRO A 72 15.03 -6.04 -7.47
C PRO A 72 14.86 -7.22 -8.43
N ALA A 73 14.29 -6.97 -9.63
CA ALA A 73 14.24 -7.97 -10.68
C ALA A 73 15.67 -8.42 -11.02
N LYS A 74 15.95 -9.73 -10.98
CA LYS A 74 17.25 -10.28 -11.37
C LYS A 74 17.55 -9.86 -12.81
N GLY A 75 18.54 -8.98 -12.98
CA GLY A 75 18.90 -8.43 -14.29
C GLY A 75 19.71 -7.12 -14.27
N GLY A 76 19.78 -6.41 -13.13
CA GLY A 76 20.74 -5.32 -12.96
C GLY A 76 22.05 -5.85 -12.39
N ALA A 77 22.96 -6.32 -13.26
CA ALA A 77 24.36 -6.39 -12.87
C ALA A 77 24.75 -5.02 -12.29
N ALA A 78 25.21 -4.99 -11.05
CA ALA A 78 26.00 -3.88 -10.55
C ALA A 78 27.30 -3.88 -11.38
N SER A 79 27.22 -3.27 -12.57
CA SER A 79 28.39 -2.78 -13.27
C SER A 79 29.00 -1.72 -12.38
N GLY A 80 30.28 -1.92 -12.05
CA GLY A 80 31.00 -1.12 -11.08
C GLY A 80 31.06 0.35 -11.46
N GLY A 81 31.34 1.17 -10.44
CA GLY A 81 31.53 2.60 -10.60
C GLY A 81 32.26 3.21 -9.42
N LYS A 82 33.55 2.84 -9.32
CA LYS A 82 34.67 3.46 -8.56
C LYS A 82 34.53 3.62 -7.04
#